data_AF-A0A930QPK9-F1
#
_entry.id   AF-A0A930QPK9-F1
#
_cell.length_a   1.000
_cell.length_b   1.000
_cell.length_c   1.000
_cell.angle_alpha   90.00
_cell.angle_beta   90.00
_cell.angle_gamma   90.00
#
_symmetry.space_group_name_H-M   'P 1'
#
loop_
_entity.id
_entity.type
_entity.pdbx_description
1 polymer ?
#
loop_
_entity_poly.entity_id
_entity_poly.type
_entity_poly.pdbx_seq_one_letter_code
_entity_poly.pdbx_strand_id
1 'polypeptide(L)' 'VVLTGGVYAETSNGVTLRANALHWTAAKKELAAEGSAVLTRDDLRASGDRITSADEFEKFTIDGNAHVIKGRDVK' A
#
# COMPACT_ATOMS: atom_id res chain seq x y z
N VAL A 1 14.29 1.43 7.74
CA VAL A 1 14.70 0.45 6.71
C VAL A 1 14.06 0.88 5.40
N VAL A 2 14.79 0.82 4.29
CA VAL A 2 14.24 1.18 2.97
C VAL A 2 14.48 0.01 2.03
N LEU A 3 13.43 -0.44 1.35
CA LEU A 3 13.46 -1.43 0.29
C LEU A 3 13.17 -0.71 -1.02
N THR A 4 13.99 -0.93 -2.04
CA THR A 4 13.84 -0.32 -3.36
C THR A 4 14.02 -1.37 -4.46
N GLY A 5 13.60 -1.05 -5.68
CA GLY A 5 13.76 -1.93 -6.84
C GLY A 5 12.50 -2.72 -7.22
N GLY A 6 11.32 -2.24 -6.80
CA GLY A 6 10.06 -2.95 -7.03
C GLY A 6 9.74 -3.87 -5.84
N VAL A 7 9.00 -3.33 -4.90
CA VAL A 7 8.56 -4.02 -3.70
C VAL A 7 7.23 -4.71 -3.96
N TYR A 8 7.15 -5.98 -3.59
CA TYR A 8 5.91 -6.74 -3.48
C TYR A 8 5.80 -7.26 -2.05
N ALA A 9 4.69 -6.94 -1.39
CA ALA A 9 4.36 -7.47 -0.07
C ALA A 9 2.98 -8.11 -0.13
N GLU A 10 2.84 -9.24 0.54
CA GLU A 10 1.59 -9.98 0.67
C GLU A 10 1.40 -10.35 2.14
N THR A 11 0.21 -10.08 2.68
CA THR A 11 -0.15 -10.49 4.03
C THR A 11 -0.95 -11.78 3.98
N SER A 12 -0.91 -12.56 5.07
CA SER A 12 -1.72 -13.78 5.21
C SER A 12 -3.23 -13.54 5.08
N ASN A 13 -3.67 -12.29 5.23
CA ASN A 13 -5.06 -11.87 5.15
C ASN A 13 -5.49 -11.52 3.71
N GLY A 14 -4.69 -11.86 2.70
CA GLY A 14 -5.02 -11.65 1.28
C GLY A 14 -4.81 -10.21 0.79
N VAL A 15 -4.13 -9.36 1.57
CA VAL A 15 -3.79 -8.00 1.15
C VAL A 15 -2.46 -8.03 0.41
N THR A 16 -2.42 -7.45 -0.79
CA THR A 16 -1.21 -7.29 -1.59
C THR A 16 -0.86 -5.82 -1.74
N LEU A 17 0.43 -5.51 -1.68
CA LEU A 17 0.98 -4.18 -1.85
C LEU A 17 2.12 -4.23 -2.87
N ARG A 18 2.06 -3.34 -3.86
CA ARG A 18 3.14 -3.08 -4.81
C ARG A 18 3.56 -1.62 -4.76
N ALA A 19 4.85 -1.36 -4.84
CA ALA A 19 5.41 -0.02 -4.96
C ALA A 19 6.84 -0.06 -5.49
N ASN A 20 7.40 1.06 -5.92
CA ASN A 20 8.81 1.12 -6.31
C ASN A 20 9.76 1.09 -5.11
N ALA A 21 9.34 1.71 -4.00
CA ALA A 21 10.05 1.73 -2.74
C ALA A 21 9.12 1.54 -1.55
N LEU A 22 9.65 0.97 -0.47
CA LEU A 22 8.97 0.81 0.82
C LEU A 22 9.89 1.30 1.94
N HIS A 23 9.41 2.24 2.72
CA HIS A 23 10.10 2.86 3.83
C HIS A 23 9.45 2.41 5.14
N TRP A 24 10.20 1.63 5.93
CA TRP A 24 9.80 1.24 7.27
C TRP A 24 10.46 2.13 8.33
N THR A 25 9.62 2.79 9.12
CA THR A 25 10.02 3.63 10.26
C THR A 25 9.63 2.96 11.56
N ALA A 26 10.55 2.19 12.15
CA ALA A 26 10.31 1.46 13.40
C ALA A 26 9.89 2.38 14.57
N ALA A 27 10.44 3.60 14.64
CA ALA A 27 10.09 4.58 15.67
C ALA A 27 8.60 4.99 15.65
N LYS A 28 7.97 4.96 14.47
CA LYS A 28 6.55 5.28 14.27
C LYS A 28 5.69 4.04 14.03
N LYS A 29 6.32 2.86 13.93
CA LYS A 29 5.71 1.62 13.41
C LYS A 29 4.97 1.83 12.08
N GLU A 30 5.55 2.65 11.21
CA GLU A 30 4.92 3.13 9.99
C GLU A 30 5.62 2.60 8.74
N LEU A 31 4.84 2.10 7.78
CA LEU A 31 5.23 1.73 6.43
C LEU A 31 4.76 2.79 5.44
N ALA A 32 5.67 3.33 4.63
CA ALA A 32 5.34 4.19 3.50
C ALA A 32 5.78 3.52 2.20
N ALA A 33 4.82 3.24 1.33
CA ALA A 33 5.01 2.75 -0.02
C ALA A 33 5.02 3.93 -0.99
N GLU A 34 6.06 4.05 -1.82
CA GLU A 34 6.29 5.21 -2.68
C GLU A 34 6.61 4.79 -4.12
N GLY A 35 6.22 5.66 -5.06
CA GLY A 35 6.42 5.46 -6.49
C GLY A 35 5.41 4.47 -7.05
N SER A 36 4.20 4.96 -7.32
CA SER A 36 3.09 4.17 -7.87
C SER A 36 2.68 3.04 -6.94
N ALA A 37 2.37 3.39 -5.69
CA ALA A 37 1.91 2.45 -4.69
C ALA A 37 0.50 1.96 -5.04
N VAL A 38 0.30 0.65 -5.00
CA VAL A 38 -0.98 -0.02 -5.25
C VAL A 38 -1.21 -1.04 -4.15
N LEU A 39 -2.27 -0.85 -3.38
CA LEU A 39 -2.79 -1.75 -2.37
C LEU A 39 -4.03 -2.46 -2.96
N THR A 40 -4.07 -3.79 -2.90
CA THR A 40 -5.24 -4.57 -3.31
C THR A 40 -5.66 -5.50 -2.18
N ARG A 41 -6.95 -5.50 -1.87
CA ARG A 41 -7.66 -6.33 -0.90
C ARG A 41 -8.93 -6.86 -1.60
N ASP A 42 -9.50 -7.93 -1.08
CA ASP A 42 -10.72 -8.59 -1.59
C ASP A 42 -11.82 -7.65 -2.10
N ASP A 43 -12.10 -6.55 -1.40
CA ASP A 43 -13.16 -5.60 -1.73
C ASP A 43 -12.65 -4.19 -2.07
N LEU A 44 -11.34 -4.01 -2.23
CA LEU A 44 -10.75 -2.69 -2.34
C LEU A 44 -9.45 -2.70 -3.15
N ARG A 45 -9.36 -1.80 -4.12
CA ARG A 45 -8.10 -1.46 -4.78
C ARG A 45 -7.81 0.01 -4.59
N ALA A 46 -6.71 0.32 -3.95
CA ALA A 46 -6.25 1.68 -3.71
C ALA A 46 -4.90 1.92 -4.41
N SER A 47 -4.76 3.04 -5.09
CA SER A 47 -3.52 3.45 -5.73
C SER A 47 -3.22 4.93 -5.51
N GLY A 48 -1.95 5.28 -5.53
CA GLY A 48 -1.50 6.66 -5.50
C GLY A 48 0.01 6.77 -5.61
N ASP A 49 0.53 7.98 -5.47
CA ASP A 49 1.96 8.23 -5.54
C ASP A 49 2.66 7.73 -4.27
N ARG A 50 1.98 7.86 -3.13
CA ARG A 50 2.45 7.41 -1.82
C ARG A 50 1.30 6.86 -0.98
N ILE A 51 1.48 5.67 -0.42
CA ILE A 51 0.55 5.04 0.53
C ILE A 51 1.26 4.83 1.86
N THR A 52 0.75 5.39 2.95
CA THR A 52 1.34 5.27 4.29
C THR A 52 0.38 4.53 5.22
N SER A 53 0.88 3.60 6.02
CA SER A 53 0.10 2.86 7.03
C SER A 53 0.95 2.54 8.26
N ALA A 54 0.33 2.61 9.44
CA ALA A 54 0.96 2.18 10.70
C ALA A 54 0.32 0.92 11.31
N ASP A 55 -0.63 0.31 10.59
CA ASP A 55 -1.53 -0.70 11.12
C ASP A 55 -1.82 -1.78 10.05
N GLU A 56 -0.76 -2.38 9.51
CA GLU A 56 -0.83 -3.48 8.54
C GLU A 56 -1.72 -3.19 7.30
N PHE A 57 -1.83 -1.92 6.90
CA PHE A 57 -2.73 -1.45 5.83
C PHE A 57 -4.23 -1.65 6.13
N GLU A 58 -4.63 -1.85 7.39
CA GLU A 58 -6.02 -1.68 7.81
C GLU A 58 -6.45 -0.22 7.74
N LYS A 59 -5.58 0.68 8.20
CA LYS A 59 -5.71 2.13 8.04
C LYS A 59 -4.55 2.65 7.21
N PHE A 60 -4.86 3.35 6.14
CA PHE A 60 -3.87 3.92 5.26
C PHE A 60 -4.26 5.33 4.79
N THR A 61 -3.25 6.12 4.50
CA THR A 61 -3.36 7.44 3.87
C THR A 61 -2.73 7.38 2.50
N ILE A 62 -3.36 8.03 1.52
CA ILE A 62 -2.83 8.10 0.15
C ILE A 62 -2.57 9.57 -0.17
N ASP A 63 -1.34 9.86 -0.56
CA ASP A 63 -0.90 11.18 -1.01
C ASP A 63 -0.55 11.10 -2.50
N GLY A 64 -1.04 12.07 -3.27
CA GLY A 64 -0.79 12.18 -4.72
C GLY A 64 -1.58 11.18 -5.55
N ASN A 65 -2.33 11.68 -6.53
CA ASN A 65 -3.15 10.90 -7.47
C ASN A 65 -3.96 9.76 -6.81
N ALA A 66 -4.51 10.04 -5.62
CA ALA A 66 -5.21 9.05 -4.82
C ALA A 66 -6.45 8.55 -5.56
N HIS A 67 -6.50 7.24 -5.78
CA HIS A 67 -7.60 6.57 -6.45
C HIS A 67 -7.98 5.33 -5.66
N VAL A 68 -9.23 5.27 -5.20
CA VAL A 68 -9.73 4.16 -4.39
C VAL A 68 -10.98 3.60 -5.06
N ILE A 69 -10.93 2.32 -5.41
CA ILE A 69 -12.03 1.55 -5.95
C ILE A 69 -12.49 0.63 -4.84
N LYS A 70 -13.77 0.74 -4.47
CA LYS A 70 -14.42 -0.16 -3.52
C LYS A 70 -15.35 -1.09 -4.30
N GLY A 71 -15.14 -2.39 -4.14
CA GLY A 71 -15.82 -3.45 -4.86
C GLY A 71 -14.83 -4.37 -5.57
N ARG A 72 -15.15 -5.66 -5.63
CA ARG A 72 -14.54 -6.56 -6.62
C ARG A 72 -14.86 -5.99 -7.99
N ASP A 73 -13.85 -5.84 -8.85
CA ASP A 73 -14.07 -5.61 -10.28
C ASP A 73 -14.79 -6.85 -10.81
N VAL A 74 -16.12 -6.87 -10.69
CA VAL A 74 -16.99 -7.85 -11.31
C VAL A 74 -17.10 -7.45 -12.77
N LYS A 75 -16.13 -7.91 -13.55
CA LYS A 75 -16.24 -7.90 -15.00
C LYS A 75 -17.21 -8.97 -15.46
#